data_AF-A0A5N5Z6Z9-F1
#
_entry.id   AF-A0A5N5Z6Z9-F1
#
_cell.length_a   1.000
_cell.length_b   1.000
_cell.length_c   1.000
_cell.angle_alpha   90.00
_cell.angle_beta   90.00
_cell.angle_gamma   90.00
#
_symmetry.space_group_name_H-M   'P 1'
#
loop_
_entity.id
_entity.type
_entity.pdbx_description
1 polymer ?
#
loop_
_entity_poly.entity_id
_entity_poly.type
_entity_poly.pdbx_seq_one_letter_code
_entity_poly.pdbx_strand_id
1 'polypeptide(L)'
;MKNLNMNQQNVKLFFKAKTSFTVVVTMLFIFLCTNIVMAQTPYWSGQGDGEYLDRWTINDDNSNHWSQLRLQVGNVHGWNMLNEGILKWSYDDSGTHSSLGYRKMSLTADGKLGIGDFDPLINLAIGDSDTGFNQNGDGELGFYTNNGERMRIDKDGNVGIGTNNPTETFHVNGSMRVQNDFVIDQDKNMKSIGIVNIQADYDNSGDGDINFKAGNDVRMKILDNGNVGIGLTNPSYELDVDGTARADEVITSAVSFPDYVFADDYKVLPLEELEQYVKKHKHLPNMPAEAEVVKNGLHVTDILTRSVENIETLYLHMIALQKEMQQLKKDNAALRSELRRARH
;
A
#
# COMPACT_ATOMS: atom_id res chain seq x y z
N MET A 1 50.41 -89.96 -26.29
CA MET A 1 51.59 -89.12 -26.57
C MET A 1 51.89 -88.29 -25.34
N LYS A 2 53.13 -88.43 -24.83
CA LYS A 2 53.80 -87.73 -23.71
C LYS A 2 53.11 -87.67 -22.34
N ASN A 3 53.54 -88.61 -21.50
CA ASN A 3 53.51 -88.60 -20.04
C ASN A 3 53.96 -87.25 -19.47
N LEU A 4 53.11 -86.59 -18.67
CA LEU A 4 53.55 -85.63 -17.66
C LEU A 4 53.51 -86.34 -16.30
N ASN A 5 54.64 -86.98 -15.98
CA ASN A 5 54.90 -87.58 -14.68
C ASN A 5 55.22 -86.42 -13.71
N MET A 6 54.19 -85.78 -13.16
CA MET A 6 54.38 -84.76 -12.12
C MET A 6 54.83 -85.44 -10.83
N ASN A 7 56.11 -85.25 -10.50
CA ASN A 7 56.73 -85.66 -9.25
C ASN A 7 55.86 -85.22 -8.04
N GLN A 8 55.66 -86.09 -7.04
CA GLN A 8 54.89 -85.79 -5.82
C GLN A 8 55.34 -84.50 -5.11
N GLN A 9 56.59 -84.06 -5.31
CA GLN A 9 57.06 -82.75 -4.83
C GLN A 9 56.38 -81.56 -5.51
N ASN A 10 56.03 -81.65 -6.79
CA ASN A 10 55.39 -80.56 -7.55
C ASN A 10 53.92 -80.38 -7.19
N VAL A 11 53.21 -81.48 -6.88
CA VAL A 11 51.82 -81.41 -6.37
C VAL A 11 51.79 -80.78 -4.97
N LYS A 12 52.74 -81.15 -4.09
CA LYS A 12 52.89 -80.50 -2.78
C LYS A 12 53.26 -79.02 -2.89
N LEU A 13 54.12 -78.62 -3.85
CA LEU A 13 54.44 -77.22 -4.10
C LEU A 13 53.23 -76.42 -4.59
N PHE A 14 52.40 -77.01 -5.46
CA PHE A 14 51.21 -76.34 -6.03
C PHE A 14 50.13 -76.10 -4.97
N PHE A 15 49.91 -77.05 -4.05
CA PHE A 15 49.01 -76.84 -2.90
C PHE A 15 49.60 -75.89 -1.86
N LYS A 16 50.92 -75.94 -1.61
CA LYS A 16 51.60 -75.00 -0.69
C LYS A 16 51.54 -73.55 -1.23
N ALA A 17 51.69 -73.36 -2.54
CA ALA A 17 51.56 -72.06 -3.20
C ALA A 17 50.13 -71.51 -3.18
N LYS A 18 49.09 -72.36 -3.35
CA LYS A 18 47.69 -71.93 -3.28
C LYS A 18 47.31 -71.49 -1.86
N THR A 19 47.79 -72.22 -0.85
CA THR A 19 47.57 -71.86 0.57
C THR A 19 48.34 -70.59 0.95
N SER A 20 49.57 -70.41 0.46
CA SER A 20 50.35 -69.19 0.68
C SER A 20 49.78 -67.96 -0.06
N PHE A 21 49.23 -68.12 -1.27
CA PHE A 21 48.60 -66.99 -1.98
C PHE A 21 47.28 -66.58 -1.33
N THR A 22 46.46 -67.53 -0.86
CA THR A 22 45.26 -67.22 -0.07
C THR A 22 45.63 -66.60 1.27
N VAL A 23 46.62 -67.10 2.00
CA VAL A 23 47.07 -66.50 3.27
C VAL A 23 47.67 -65.11 3.05
N VAL A 24 48.42 -64.87 1.97
CA VAL A 24 48.97 -63.54 1.66
C VAL A 24 47.87 -62.58 1.22
N VAL A 25 46.89 -62.99 0.41
CA VAL A 25 45.76 -62.13 0.04
C VAL A 25 44.84 -61.86 1.24
N THR A 26 44.62 -62.84 2.11
CA THR A 26 43.82 -62.67 3.35
C THR A 26 44.59 -61.83 4.37
N MET A 27 45.91 -61.99 4.50
CA MET A 27 46.74 -61.13 5.33
C MET A 27 46.87 -59.73 4.75
N LEU A 28 46.89 -59.55 3.42
CA LEU A 28 46.89 -58.23 2.77
C LEU A 28 45.52 -57.56 2.94
N PHE A 29 44.42 -58.31 2.87
CA PHE A 29 43.07 -57.80 3.18
C PHE A 29 42.93 -57.48 4.67
N ILE A 30 43.48 -58.32 5.56
CA ILE A 30 43.56 -58.02 6.99
C ILE A 30 44.48 -56.82 7.22
N PHE A 31 45.61 -56.67 6.53
CA PHE A 31 46.51 -55.52 6.64
C PHE A 31 45.87 -54.24 6.08
N LEU A 32 45.08 -54.34 5.01
CA LEU A 32 44.30 -53.23 4.45
C LEU A 32 43.09 -52.87 5.35
N CYS A 33 42.50 -53.84 6.03
CA CYS A 33 41.43 -53.62 7.01
C CYS A 33 41.96 -53.20 8.41
N THR A 34 43.19 -53.55 8.78
CA THR A 34 43.85 -53.15 10.04
C THR A 34 44.67 -51.87 9.89
N ASN A 35 44.76 -51.28 8.70
CA ASN A 35 45.31 -49.93 8.50
C ASN A 35 44.22 -48.84 8.45
N ILE A 36 42.97 -49.17 8.77
CA ILE A 36 42.06 -48.20 9.38
C ILE A 36 42.20 -48.35 10.90
N VAL A 37 43.43 -48.25 11.39
CA VAL A 37 43.64 -47.77 12.76
C VAL A 37 43.41 -46.28 12.67
N MET A 38 42.25 -45.85 13.17
CA MET A 38 42.15 -44.51 13.70
C MET A 38 43.29 -44.34 14.70
N ALA A 39 44.32 -43.60 14.31
CA ALA A 39 45.38 -43.22 15.21
C ALA A 39 44.79 -42.25 16.25
N GLN A 40 44.23 -42.81 17.31
CA GLN A 40 44.05 -42.13 18.57
C GLN A 40 45.38 -42.29 19.32
N THR A 41 46.27 -41.32 19.11
CA THR A 41 47.42 -41.12 20.00
C THR A 41 46.88 -40.77 21.39
N PRO A 42 47.25 -41.48 22.47
CA PRO A 42 46.87 -41.06 23.82
C PRO A 42 47.54 -39.72 24.12
N TYR A 43 46.74 -38.71 24.41
CA TYR A 43 47.21 -37.37 24.73
C TYR A 43 47.67 -37.34 26.19
N TRP A 44 48.97 -37.27 26.45
CA TRP A 44 49.53 -36.36 27.48
C TRP A 44 51.05 -36.26 27.41
N SER A 45 51.56 -35.15 26.87
CA SER A 45 52.65 -34.35 27.46
C SER A 45 53.05 -33.23 26.50
N GLY A 46 52.99 -31.99 26.98
CA GLY A 46 53.73 -30.87 26.39
C GLY A 46 52.90 -29.91 25.56
N GLN A 47 52.97 -28.62 25.93
CA GLN A 47 52.71 -27.51 25.03
C GLN A 47 53.55 -27.69 23.77
N GLY A 48 52.90 -27.81 22.62
CA GLY A 48 53.56 -27.96 21.33
C GLY A 48 52.50 -28.11 20.26
N ASP A 49 52.32 -27.06 19.49
CA ASP A 49 51.32 -26.92 18.43
C ASP A 49 51.38 -28.12 17.48
N GLY A 50 50.31 -28.92 17.46
CA GLY A 50 50.15 -30.03 16.53
C GLY A 50 50.00 -29.49 15.11
N GLU A 51 50.95 -29.86 14.25
CA GLU A 51 51.00 -29.44 12.86
C GLU A 51 49.71 -29.82 12.08
N TYR A 52 49.26 -28.85 11.29
CA TYR A 52 48.10 -28.74 10.40
C TYR A 52 47.79 -29.97 9.54
N LEU A 53 47.19 -31.02 10.11
CA LEU A 53 46.67 -32.15 9.35
C LEU A 53 45.15 -32.17 9.40
N ASP A 54 44.53 -32.25 8.22
CA ASP A 54 43.11 -32.52 8.08
C ASP A 54 42.81 -33.92 8.66
N ARG A 55 42.09 -33.99 9.78
CA ARG A 55 41.81 -35.26 10.48
C ARG A 55 40.32 -35.55 10.50
N TRP A 56 39.94 -36.73 10.02
CA TRP A 56 38.66 -37.36 10.37
C TRP A 56 38.87 -38.05 11.72
N THR A 57 38.27 -37.52 12.79
CA THR A 57 38.30 -38.15 14.11
C THR A 57 36.90 -38.63 14.47
N ILE A 58 36.75 -39.91 14.84
CA ILE A 58 35.56 -40.46 15.48
C ILE A 58 35.97 -40.73 16.93
N ASN A 59 35.30 -40.06 17.87
CA ASN A 59 35.58 -40.28 19.29
C ASN A 59 34.80 -41.51 19.81
N ASP A 60 35.37 -42.69 19.64
CA ASP A 60 34.70 -43.97 19.97
C ASP A 60 34.87 -44.38 21.45
N ASP A 61 35.73 -43.67 22.21
CA ASP A 61 36.11 -44.04 23.58
C ASP A 61 35.27 -43.38 24.69
N ASN A 62 34.29 -42.56 24.32
CA ASN A 62 33.37 -41.87 25.23
C ASN A 62 34.05 -40.98 26.29
N SER A 63 35.34 -40.65 26.16
CA SER A 63 36.14 -39.91 27.15
C SER A 63 35.65 -38.47 27.41
N ASN A 64 34.78 -37.94 26.55
CA ASN A 64 34.11 -36.65 26.70
C ASN A 64 32.59 -36.72 26.43
N HIS A 65 31.98 -37.91 26.56
CA HIS A 65 30.54 -38.17 26.41
C HIS A 65 29.89 -37.95 25.03
N TRP A 66 30.64 -37.64 23.95
CA TRP A 66 30.07 -37.51 22.61
C TRP A 66 30.90 -38.17 21.51
N SER A 67 30.29 -39.06 20.73
CA SER A 67 30.87 -39.69 19.54
C SER A 67 30.74 -38.75 18.34
N GLN A 68 31.62 -37.74 18.26
CA GLN A 68 31.54 -36.75 17.18
C GLN A 68 32.41 -37.16 16.00
N LEU A 69 31.87 -37.04 14.78
CA LEU A 69 32.67 -37.03 13.56
C LEU A 69 33.06 -35.59 13.24
N ARG A 70 34.36 -35.31 13.14
CA ARG A 70 34.89 -33.96 12.91
C ARG A 70 35.76 -33.91 11.65
N LEU A 71 35.55 -32.87 10.84
CA LEU A 71 36.42 -32.43 9.75
C LEU A 71 37.06 -31.12 10.15
N GLN A 72 38.38 -31.08 10.21
CA GLN A 72 39.15 -29.94 10.70
C GLN A 72 40.22 -29.58 9.68
N VAL A 73 40.50 -28.28 9.50
CA VAL A 73 41.61 -27.78 8.68
C VAL A 73 42.48 -26.88 9.56
N GLY A 74 43.62 -27.40 10.02
CA GLY A 74 44.51 -26.64 10.91
C GLY A 74 43.92 -26.32 12.29
N ASN A 75 44.24 -25.14 12.84
CA ASN A 75 43.69 -24.65 14.13
C ASN A 75 42.24 -24.15 14.04
N VAL A 76 41.65 -24.15 12.84
CA VAL A 76 40.30 -23.68 12.59
C VAL A 76 39.36 -24.89 12.60
N HIS A 77 38.34 -24.83 13.46
CA HIS A 77 37.31 -25.85 13.50
C HIS A 77 36.54 -25.89 12.16
N GLY A 78 36.11 -27.09 11.74
CA GLY A 78 35.33 -27.30 10.52
C GLY A 78 33.94 -27.88 10.82
N TRP A 79 33.54 -28.92 10.08
CA TRP A 79 32.22 -29.55 10.25
C TRP A 79 32.25 -30.60 11.35
N ASN A 80 31.30 -30.51 12.29
CA ASN A 80 31.15 -31.45 13.39
C ASN A 80 29.73 -32.04 13.37
N MET A 81 29.62 -33.36 13.40
CA MET A 81 28.35 -34.05 13.61
C MET A 81 28.25 -34.49 15.08
N LEU A 82 27.14 -34.15 15.74
CA LEU A 82 26.88 -34.51 17.13
C LEU A 82 25.99 -35.77 17.22
N ASN A 83 26.07 -36.49 18.35
CA ASN A 83 25.23 -37.68 18.62
C ASN A 83 23.71 -37.40 18.54
N GLU A 84 23.31 -36.14 18.65
CA GLU A 84 21.92 -35.69 18.54
C GLU A 84 21.47 -35.47 17.08
N GLY A 85 22.26 -35.89 16.08
CA GLY A 85 21.93 -35.74 14.67
C GLY A 85 22.09 -34.32 14.13
N ILE A 86 22.74 -33.45 14.89
CA ILE A 86 22.97 -32.05 14.51
C ILE A 86 24.31 -31.93 13.81
N LEU A 87 24.32 -31.43 12.57
CA LEU A 87 25.52 -31.05 11.84
C LEU A 87 25.81 -29.57 12.12
N LYS A 88 27.00 -29.25 12.61
CA LYS A 88 27.42 -27.88 12.92
C LYS A 88 28.65 -27.51 12.12
N TRP A 89 28.67 -26.27 11.63
CA TRP A 89 29.88 -25.63 11.16
C TRP A 89 30.26 -24.51 12.13
N SER A 90 31.49 -24.53 12.61
CA SER A 90 31.98 -23.60 13.62
C SER A 90 33.35 -23.08 13.25
N TYR A 91 33.56 -21.77 13.38
CA TYR A 91 34.87 -21.15 13.23
C TYR A 91 35.36 -20.74 14.61
N ASP A 92 36.49 -21.28 15.05
CA ASP A 92 37.15 -20.89 16.31
C ASP A 92 38.50 -20.24 15.98
N ASP A 93 38.73 -19.03 16.47
CA ASP A 93 39.99 -18.30 16.38
C ASP A 93 40.81 -18.38 17.70
N SER A 94 40.27 -19.02 18.74
CA SER A 94 40.86 -19.03 20.09
C SER A 94 42.07 -19.95 20.24
N GLY A 95 42.39 -20.77 19.24
CA GLY A 95 43.50 -21.73 19.28
C GLY A 95 43.36 -22.82 20.34
N THR A 96 42.26 -22.85 21.10
CA THR A 96 42.01 -23.85 22.14
C THR A 96 40.78 -24.67 21.75
N HIS A 97 40.94 -25.96 21.50
CA HIS A 97 39.88 -26.89 21.08
C HIS A 97 38.75 -27.12 22.11
N SER A 98 38.63 -26.25 23.11
CA SER A 98 37.74 -26.35 24.27
C SER A 98 36.47 -25.50 24.12
N SER A 99 36.47 -24.52 23.22
CA SER A 99 35.32 -23.67 22.94
C SER A 99 34.71 -24.10 21.60
N LEU A 100 33.38 -24.05 21.49
CA LEU A 100 32.71 -24.33 20.20
C LEU A 100 32.76 -23.13 19.24
N GLY A 101 33.74 -22.23 19.37
CA GLY A 101 33.97 -21.07 18.50
C GLY A 101 32.76 -20.14 18.28
N TYR A 102 32.91 -19.17 17.38
CA TYR A 102 31.78 -18.47 16.78
C TYR A 102 31.16 -19.40 15.75
N ARG A 103 30.24 -20.22 16.23
CA ARG A 103 29.47 -21.13 15.39
C ARG A 103 28.71 -20.36 14.31
N LYS A 104 28.79 -20.82 13.06
CA LYS A 104 28.29 -20.08 11.89
C LYS A 104 27.06 -20.72 11.27
N MET A 105 26.93 -22.06 11.32
CA MET A 105 25.75 -22.77 10.82
C MET A 105 25.43 -24.02 11.65
N SER A 106 24.16 -24.37 11.74
CA SER A 106 23.66 -25.63 12.31
C SER A 106 22.56 -26.22 11.42
N LEU A 107 22.56 -27.53 11.24
CA LEU A 107 21.45 -28.29 10.65
C LEU A 107 21.00 -29.28 11.71
N THR A 108 19.79 -29.08 12.23
CA THR A 108 19.20 -29.91 13.28
C THR A 108 18.66 -31.23 12.73
N ALA A 109 18.41 -32.20 13.62
CA ALA A 109 17.90 -33.51 13.23
C ALA A 109 16.48 -33.46 12.62
N ASP A 110 15.70 -32.43 12.95
CA ASP A 110 14.38 -32.14 12.35
C ASP A 110 14.49 -31.31 11.06
N GLY A 111 15.70 -31.08 10.54
CA GLY A 111 15.94 -30.51 9.21
C GLY A 111 15.92 -28.98 9.16
N LYS A 112 15.97 -28.30 10.30
CA LYS A 112 16.06 -26.83 10.35
C LYS A 112 17.51 -26.38 10.22
N LEU A 113 17.72 -25.32 9.44
CA LEU A 113 19.01 -24.71 9.22
C LEU A 113 19.10 -23.40 10.00
N GLY A 114 19.99 -23.31 10.98
CA GLY A 114 20.36 -22.06 11.64
C GLY A 114 21.64 -21.48 11.04
N ILE A 115 21.66 -20.19 10.69
CA ILE A 115 22.86 -19.46 10.27
C ILE A 115 23.15 -18.41 11.33
N GLY A 116 24.20 -18.61 12.12
CA GLY A 116 24.48 -17.82 13.32
C GLY A 116 23.62 -18.21 14.53
N ASP A 117 22.79 -19.25 14.40
CA ASP A 117 21.92 -19.79 15.45
C ASP A 117 22.04 -21.33 15.57
N PHE A 118 21.80 -21.87 16.77
CA PHE A 118 21.97 -23.30 17.12
C PHE A 118 20.71 -23.97 17.61
N ASP A 119 19.64 -23.22 17.79
CA ASP A 119 18.35 -23.74 18.22
C ASP A 119 17.23 -23.10 17.37
N PRO A 120 17.28 -23.30 16.03
CA PRO A 120 16.35 -22.65 15.14
C PRO A 120 14.92 -23.10 15.45
N LEU A 121 14.04 -22.13 15.71
CA LEU A 121 12.62 -22.38 15.92
C LEU A 121 11.88 -22.55 14.59
N ILE A 122 12.43 -21.99 13.50
CA ILE A 122 11.89 -22.02 12.13
C ILE A 122 12.79 -22.81 11.15
N ASN A 123 12.28 -23.17 9.97
CA ASN A 123 13.03 -23.99 9.00
C ASN A 123 14.39 -23.40 8.58
N LEU A 124 14.47 -22.10 8.35
CA LEU A 124 15.73 -21.39 8.10
C LEU A 124 15.79 -20.15 9.00
N ALA A 125 16.54 -20.24 10.09
CA ALA A 125 16.77 -19.13 11.02
C ALA A 125 18.12 -18.45 10.71
N ILE A 126 18.16 -17.11 10.78
CA ILE A 126 19.34 -16.31 10.43
C ILE A 126 19.59 -15.24 11.50
N GLY A 127 20.75 -15.29 12.14
CA GLY A 127 21.21 -14.32 13.14
C GLY A 127 20.66 -14.54 14.55
N ASP A 128 19.43 -15.06 14.65
CA ASP A 128 18.76 -15.50 15.88
C ASP A 128 17.96 -16.79 15.59
N SER A 129 17.17 -17.24 16.57
CA SER A 129 16.41 -18.48 16.48
C SER A 129 15.07 -18.38 15.74
N ASP A 130 14.59 -17.18 15.41
CA ASP A 130 13.19 -16.98 15.00
C ASP A 130 12.94 -15.93 13.90
N THR A 131 14.02 -15.43 13.29
CA THR A 131 14.03 -14.55 12.13
C THR A 131 14.55 -15.29 10.91
N GLY A 132 13.78 -15.26 9.81
CA GLY A 132 14.17 -15.94 8.57
C GLY A 132 12.98 -16.45 7.76
N PHE A 133 13.11 -17.67 7.24
CA PHE A 133 12.12 -18.28 6.36
C PHE A 133 11.55 -19.57 6.97
N ASN A 134 10.25 -19.76 6.81
CA ASN A 134 9.56 -20.95 7.29
C ASN A 134 8.65 -21.52 6.19
N GLN A 135 8.61 -22.85 6.11
CA GLN A 135 7.65 -23.56 5.28
C GLN A 135 6.42 -23.84 6.14
N ASN A 136 5.33 -23.11 5.88
CA ASN A 136 4.09 -23.21 6.66
C ASN A 136 3.13 -24.29 6.14
N GLY A 137 3.42 -24.85 4.96
CA GLY A 137 2.61 -25.84 4.27
C GLY A 137 3.22 -26.22 2.93
N ASP A 138 2.57 -27.14 2.21
CA ASP A 138 2.97 -27.49 0.85
C ASP A 138 2.75 -26.30 -0.09
N GLY A 139 3.79 -25.88 -0.80
CA GLY A 139 3.77 -24.72 -1.70
C GLY A 139 3.73 -23.35 -1.01
N GLU A 140 3.94 -23.27 0.31
CA GLU A 140 3.82 -22.02 1.07
C GLU A 140 5.18 -21.56 1.63
N LEU A 141 5.51 -20.29 1.39
CA LEU A 141 6.73 -19.65 1.91
C LEU A 141 6.37 -18.49 2.83
N GLY A 142 6.75 -18.59 4.10
CA GLY A 142 6.57 -17.56 5.11
C GLY A 142 7.87 -16.84 5.46
N PHE A 143 7.75 -15.54 5.74
CA PHE A 143 8.82 -14.67 6.23
C PHE A 143 8.55 -14.35 7.69
N TYR A 144 9.52 -14.64 8.56
CA TYR A 144 9.37 -14.60 10.01
C TYR A 144 10.34 -13.60 10.63
N THR A 145 9.86 -12.90 11.66
CA THR A 145 10.70 -12.16 12.61
C THR A 145 10.10 -12.32 14.00
N ASN A 146 10.90 -12.46 15.05
CA ASN A 146 10.40 -12.56 16.43
C ASN A 146 9.28 -13.61 16.56
N ASN A 147 9.53 -14.80 15.99
CA ASN A 147 8.66 -15.98 16.02
C ASN A 147 7.23 -15.77 15.48
N GLY A 148 7.03 -14.83 14.55
CA GLY A 148 5.74 -14.62 13.92
C GLY A 148 5.84 -14.38 12.42
N GLU A 149 4.92 -14.99 11.67
CA GLU A 149 4.76 -14.76 10.23
C GLU A 149 4.41 -13.29 9.98
N ARG A 150 5.17 -12.63 9.10
CA ARG A 150 4.98 -11.22 8.71
C ARG A 150 4.44 -11.10 7.31
N MET A 151 4.95 -11.94 6.42
CA MET A 151 4.56 -12.01 5.02
C MET A 151 4.55 -13.47 4.59
N ARG A 152 3.69 -13.80 3.62
CA ARG A 152 3.65 -15.11 2.98
C ARG A 152 3.44 -15.01 1.49
N ILE A 153 3.85 -16.06 0.79
CA ILE A 153 3.31 -16.44 -0.52
C ILE A 153 2.61 -17.79 -0.32
N ASP A 154 1.30 -17.85 -0.59
CA ASP A 154 0.53 -19.08 -0.45
C ASP A 154 0.72 -20.01 -1.67
N LYS A 155 0.16 -21.22 -1.56
CA LYS A 155 0.21 -22.24 -2.62
C LYS A 155 -0.45 -21.82 -3.94
N ASP A 156 -1.33 -20.82 -3.92
CA ASP A 156 -2.04 -20.30 -5.10
C ASP A 156 -1.31 -19.08 -5.70
N GLY A 157 -0.20 -18.65 -5.09
CA GLY A 157 0.64 -17.53 -5.52
C GLY A 157 0.22 -16.17 -4.95
N ASN A 158 -0.70 -16.14 -4.00
CA ASN A 158 -1.14 -14.90 -3.37
C ASN A 158 -0.14 -14.45 -2.30
N VAL A 159 0.15 -13.15 -2.30
CA VAL A 159 1.03 -12.52 -1.32
C VAL A 159 0.20 -11.94 -0.19
N GLY A 160 0.43 -12.41 1.04
CA GLY A 160 -0.17 -11.87 2.26
C GLY A 160 0.85 -11.07 3.07
N ILE A 161 0.50 -9.89 3.57
CA ILE A 161 1.28 -9.13 4.56
C ILE A 161 0.39 -8.92 5.80
N GLY A 162 0.81 -9.41 6.96
CA GLY A 162 0.02 -9.36 8.20
C GLY A 162 -1.19 -10.31 8.22
N THR A 163 -1.30 -11.22 7.25
CA THR A 163 -2.36 -12.24 7.18
C THR A 163 -1.78 -13.57 6.70
N ASN A 164 -2.27 -14.69 7.25
CA ASN A 164 -1.93 -16.04 6.83
C ASN A 164 -2.94 -16.64 5.84
N ASN A 165 -4.06 -15.95 5.58
CA ASN A 165 -5.10 -16.36 4.64
C ASN A 165 -5.37 -15.22 3.64
N PRO A 166 -4.43 -14.95 2.71
CA PRO A 166 -4.68 -13.98 1.65
C PRO A 166 -5.86 -14.43 0.79
N THR A 167 -6.75 -13.50 0.42
CA THR A 167 -7.97 -13.77 -0.36
C THR A 167 -7.90 -13.17 -1.76
N GLU A 168 -6.80 -12.48 -2.06
CA GLU A 168 -6.51 -11.78 -3.30
C GLU A 168 -5.01 -11.91 -3.58
N THR A 169 -4.58 -11.71 -4.83
CA THR A 169 -3.16 -11.84 -5.22
C THR A 169 -2.20 -11.00 -4.38
N PHE A 170 -2.67 -9.85 -3.86
CA PHE A 170 -1.96 -9.08 -2.85
C PHE A 170 -2.94 -8.64 -1.75
N HIS A 171 -2.77 -9.16 -0.54
CA HIS A 171 -3.62 -8.84 0.63
C HIS A 171 -2.73 -8.30 1.76
N VAL A 172 -2.91 -7.03 2.10
CA VAL A 172 -2.30 -6.40 3.29
C VAL A 172 -3.36 -6.25 4.38
N ASN A 173 -3.17 -6.93 5.51
CA ASN A 173 -3.95 -6.72 6.73
C ASN A 173 -3.29 -5.62 7.57
N GLY A 174 -3.56 -4.37 7.20
CA GLY A 174 -2.96 -3.18 7.78
C GLY A 174 -2.92 -2.01 6.80
N SER A 175 -2.15 -0.96 7.14
CA SER A 175 -1.97 0.20 6.27
C SER A 175 -0.80 0.03 5.32
N MET A 176 -0.96 0.46 4.07
CA MET A 176 0.11 0.55 3.07
C MET A 176 0.54 2.02 2.90
N ARG A 177 1.84 2.30 3.00
CA ARG A 177 2.41 3.62 2.68
C ARG A 177 3.19 3.51 1.37
N VAL A 178 2.81 4.30 0.37
CA VAL A 178 3.52 4.46 -0.91
C VAL A 178 4.14 5.85 -0.92
N GLN A 179 5.45 5.97 -1.15
CA GLN A 179 6.16 7.25 -1.10
C GLN A 179 6.10 8.05 -2.41
N ASN A 180 5.86 7.35 -3.52
CA ASN A 180 5.74 7.94 -4.86
C ASN A 180 4.32 7.62 -5.39
N ASP A 181 4.21 7.25 -6.65
CA ASP A 181 2.92 6.97 -7.29
C ASP A 181 2.36 5.60 -6.90
N PHE A 182 1.07 5.57 -6.58
CA PHE A 182 0.27 4.35 -6.58
C PHE A 182 -0.48 4.25 -7.91
N VAL A 183 0.08 3.45 -8.85
CA VAL A 183 -0.51 3.25 -10.17
C VAL A 183 -1.36 1.99 -10.17
N ILE A 184 -2.60 2.12 -10.63
CA ILE A 184 -3.51 1.00 -10.84
C ILE A 184 -3.69 0.89 -12.36
N ASP A 185 -3.36 -0.29 -12.90
CA ASP A 185 -3.21 -0.63 -14.31
C ASP A 185 -4.07 0.23 -15.28
N GLN A 186 -3.41 0.89 -16.24
CA GLN A 186 -4.04 1.81 -17.20
C GLN A 186 -5.04 1.13 -18.14
N ASP A 187 -4.95 -0.19 -18.32
CA ASP A 187 -5.80 -0.96 -19.24
C ASP A 187 -6.99 -1.65 -18.55
N LYS A 188 -7.05 -1.62 -17.20
CA LYS A 188 -8.13 -2.26 -16.45
C LYS A 188 -8.93 -1.23 -15.66
N ASN A 189 -10.22 -1.16 -15.95
CA ASN A 189 -11.15 -0.38 -15.15
C ASN A 189 -11.11 -0.85 -13.70
N MET A 190 -10.80 0.08 -12.79
CA MET A 190 -10.98 -0.12 -11.37
C MET A 190 -12.46 -0.41 -11.08
N LYS A 191 -12.77 -1.62 -10.60
CA LYS A 191 -14.17 -2.02 -10.34
C LYS A 191 -14.78 -1.26 -9.17
N SER A 192 -14.00 -0.97 -8.14
CA SER A 192 -14.40 -0.19 -6.97
C SER A 192 -13.14 0.21 -6.19
N ILE A 193 -13.12 1.45 -5.70
CA ILE A 193 -12.33 1.84 -4.52
C ILE A 193 -13.36 2.09 -3.42
N GLY A 194 -13.07 1.70 -2.18
CA GLY A 194 -13.92 2.02 -1.04
C GLY A 194 -13.98 3.52 -0.77
N ILE A 195 -13.56 3.96 0.41
CA ILE A 195 -13.43 5.40 0.70
C ILE A 195 -12.10 5.90 0.13
N VAL A 196 -12.14 6.91 -0.73
CA VAL A 196 -10.94 7.61 -1.21
C VAL A 196 -10.89 8.97 -0.53
N ASN A 197 -9.95 9.16 0.39
CA ASN A 197 -9.57 10.48 0.86
C ASN A 197 -8.41 10.95 -0.02
N ILE A 198 -8.69 11.87 -0.95
CA ILE A 198 -7.68 12.50 -1.79
C ILE A 198 -7.25 13.78 -1.08
N GLN A 199 -6.06 13.77 -0.48
CA GLN A 199 -5.39 14.99 -0.04
C GLN A 199 -4.32 15.30 -1.08
N ALA A 200 -4.61 16.26 -1.96
CA ALA A 200 -3.60 16.84 -2.81
C ALA A 200 -2.80 17.86 -2.00
N ASP A 201 -1.48 17.93 -2.24
CA ASP A 201 -0.54 18.81 -1.54
C ASP A 201 -0.58 18.70 0.00
N TYR A 202 -0.02 17.60 0.51
CA TYR A 202 0.13 17.39 1.97
C TYR A 202 1.16 18.34 2.60
N ASP A 203 2.15 18.82 1.82
CA ASP A 203 3.24 19.66 2.32
C ASP A 203 2.99 21.18 2.16
N ASN A 204 1.86 21.57 1.58
CA ASN A 204 1.45 22.96 1.27
C ASN A 204 2.43 23.68 0.34
N SER A 205 2.96 22.96 -0.64
CA SER A 205 3.89 23.48 -1.65
C SER A 205 3.19 24.26 -2.77
N GLY A 206 1.86 24.24 -2.84
CA GLY A 206 1.04 24.95 -3.84
C GLY A 206 0.97 24.23 -5.20
N ASP A 207 1.19 22.91 -5.23
CA ASP A 207 1.13 22.07 -6.44
C ASP A 207 -0.06 21.08 -6.44
N GLY A 208 -0.96 21.22 -5.46
CA GLY A 208 -2.00 20.26 -5.07
C GLY A 208 -3.27 20.24 -5.89
N ASP A 209 -3.17 20.20 -7.22
CA ASP A 209 -4.36 20.10 -8.06
C ASP A 209 -4.93 18.68 -8.09
N ILE A 210 -6.24 18.53 -7.88
CA ILE A 210 -6.96 17.28 -8.16
C ILE A 210 -7.52 17.32 -9.57
N ASN A 211 -7.02 16.43 -10.44
CA ASN A 211 -7.44 16.35 -11.84
C ASN A 211 -8.31 15.12 -12.09
N PHE A 212 -9.54 15.33 -12.57
CA PHE A 212 -10.41 14.29 -13.11
C PHE A 212 -10.33 14.32 -14.63
N LYS A 213 -9.70 13.31 -15.23
CA LYS A 213 -9.44 13.24 -16.68
C LYS A 213 -10.38 12.25 -17.37
N ALA A 214 -10.70 12.52 -18.63
CA ALA A 214 -11.28 11.55 -19.55
C ALA A 214 -10.47 11.53 -20.84
N GLY A 215 -9.73 10.43 -21.05
CA GLY A 215 -8.64 10.40 -22.02
C GLY A 215 -7.49 11.31 -21.56
N ASN A 216 -6.99 12.16 -22.46
CA ASN A 216 -5.90 13.08 -22.17
C ASN A 216 -6.37 14.43 -21.60
N ASP A 217 -7.68 14.70 -21.64
CA ASP A 217 -8.24 15.99 -21.24
C ASP A 217 -8.66 15.98 -19.78
N VAL A 218 -8.35 17.07 -19.07
CA VAL A 218 -8.92 17.36 -17.75
C VAL A 218 -10.37 17.81 -17.94
N ARG A 219 -11.32 17.05 -17.37
CA ARG A 219 -12.77 17.34 -17.44
C ARG A 219 -13.27 18.06 -16.20
N MET A 220 -12.70 17.77 -15.05
CA MET A 220 -12.92 18.52 -13.83
C MET A 220 -11.60 18.70 -13.10
N LYS A 221 -11.40 19.87 -12.50
CA LYS A 221 -10.20 20.21 -11.77
C LYS A 221 -10.58 20.89 -10.46
N ILE A 222 -9.93 20.51 -9.37
CA ILE A 222 -9.97 21.25 -8.11
C ILE A 222 -8.58 21.82 -7.93
N LEU A 223 -8.48 23.15 -7.89
CA LEU A 223 -7.23 23.85 -7.63
C LEU A 223 -6.85 23.73 -6.15
N ASP A 224 -5.57 23.94 -5.84
CA ASP A 224 -5.04 24.03 -4.47
C ASP A 224 -5.77 25.06 -3.59
N ASN A 225 -6.31 26.14 -4.19
CA ASN A 225 -7.12 27.15 -3.52
C ASN A 225 -8.58 26.75 -3.27
N GLY A 226 -8.99 25.55 -3.71
CA GLY A 226 -10.33 25.00 -3.54
C GLY A 226 -11.31 25.27 -4.69
N ASN A 227 -10.94 26.09 -5.68
CA ASN A 227 -11.82 26.38 -6.81
C ASN A 227 -12.04 25.13 -7.68
N VAL A 228 -13.29 24.89 -8.05
CA VAL A 228 -13.70 23.76 -8.89
C VAL A 228 -13.99 24.25 -10.31
N GLY A 229 -13.23 23.74 -11.28
CA GLY A 229 -13.47 23.94 -12.71
C GLY A 229 -14.08 22.69 -13.35
N ILE A 230 -15.18 22.83 -14.08
CA ILE A 230 -15.75 21.78 -14.94
C ILE A 230 -15.59 22.23 -16.39
N GLY A 231 -14.81 21.49 -17.18
CA GLY A 231 -14.40 21.88 -18.54
C GLY A 231 -13.28 22.94 -18.58
N LEU A 232 -12.83 23.42 -17.41
CA LEU A 232 -11.82 24.47 -17.27
C LEU A 232 -10.63 23.98 -16.45
N THR A 233 -9.43 24.47 -16.78
CA THR A 233 -8.20 24.18 -16.01
C THR A 233 -7.80 25.30 -15.05
N ASN A 234 -8.39 26.49 -15.18
CA ASN A 234 -8.11 27.68 -14.38
C ASN A 234 -9.43 28.38 -13.96
N PRO A 235 -10.25 27.77 -13.08
CA PRO A 235 -11.45 28.40 -12.54
C PRO A 235 -11.13 29.69 -11.76
N SER A 236 -11.89 30.74 -12.02
CA SER A 236 -11.82 32.05 -11.33
C SER A 236 -12.81 32.18 -10.17
N TYR A 237 -13.84 31.33 -10.12
CA TYR A 237 -14.81 31.24 -9.02
C TYR A 237 -14.75 29.88 -8.32
N GLU A 238 -15.36 29.77 -7.14
CA GLU A 238 -15.42 28.51 -6.36
C GLU A 238 -15.99 27.34 -7.17
N LEU A 239 -16.94 27.63 -8.07
CA LEU A 239 -17.43 26.70 -9.09
C LEU A 239 -17.55 27.43 -10.43
N ASP A 240 -16.73 27.04 -11.39
CA ASP A 240 -16.79 27.51 -12.78
C ASP A 240 -17.07 26.35 -13.74
N VAL A 241 -18.06 26.53 -14.62
CA VAL A 241 -18.49 25.53 -15.59
C VAL A 241 -18.39 26.12 -17.00
N ASP A 242 -17.50 25.57 -17.83
CA ASP A 242 -17.48 25.86 -19.27
C ASP A 242 -18.51 24.98 -19.98
N GLY A 243 -19.73 25.49 -20.07
CA GLY A 243 -20.85 24.82 -20.71
C GLY A 243 -22.18 25.08 -20.02
N THR A 244 -23.02 24.06 -19.95
CA THR A 244 -24.37 24.15 -19.35
C THR A 244 -24.44 23.35 -18.06
N ALA A 245 -24.96 23.97 -17.00
CA ALA A 245 -25.34 23.28 -15.77
C ALA A 245 -26.87 23.09 -15.74
N ARG A 246 -27.32 21.89 -15.37
CA ARG A 246 -28.72 21.60 -15.08
C ARG A 246 -28.84 21.19 -13.62
N ALA A 247 -29.73 21.86 -12.88
CA ALA A 247 -30.04 21.55 -11.49
C ALA A 247 -31.57 21.44 -11.34
N ASP A 248 -32.03 20.57 -10.46
CA ASP A 248 -33.45 20.49 -10.09
C ASP A 248 -33.85 21.67 -9.20
N GLU A 249 -32.93 22.13 -8.33
CA GLU A 249 -33.10 23.29 -7.47
C GLU A 249 -31.76 24.00 -7.22
N VAL A 250 -31.79 25.33 -7.13
CA VAL A 250 -30.66 26.16 -6.72
C VAL A 250 -31.11 27.00 -5.52
N ILE A 251 -30.64 26.62 -4.33
CA ILE A 251 -30.89 27.37 -3.10
C ILE A 251 -29.75 28.36 -2.92
N THR A 252 -30.08 29.63 -2.75
CA THR A 252 -29.10 30.68 -2.50
C THR A 252 -29.29 31.28 -1.11
N SER A 253 -28.20 31.73 -0.49
CA SER A 253 -28.27 32.45 0.79
C SER A 253 -28.80 33.86 0.57
N ALA A 254 -30.12 34.01 0.51
CA ALA A 254 -30.74 35.33 0.40
C ALA A 254 -30.63 36.09 1.73
N VAL A 255 -30.09 37.31 1.67
CA VAL A 255 -29.90 38.17 2.86
C VAL A 255 -31.17 38.98 3.18
N SER A 256 -32.03 39.23 2.19
CA SER A 256 -33.26 40.02 2.34
C SER A 256 -34.28 39.70 1.26
N PHE A 257 -35.57 39.77 1.61
CA PHE A 257 -36.71 39.63 0.72
C PHE A 257 -37.55 40.92 0.81
N PRO A 258 -38.10 41.45 -0.31
CA PRO A 258 -38.50 42.84 -0.39
C PRO A 258 -39.85 43.20 0.25
N ASP A 259 -40.31 42.47 1.26
CA ASP A 259 -41.56 42.74 2.00
C ASP A 259 -41.67 44.19 2.53
N TYR A 260 -40.54 44.89 2.69
CA TYR A 260 -40.48 46.29 3.07
C TYR A 260 -41.19 47.23 2.08
N VAL A 261 -41.43 46.82 0.84
CA VAL A 261 -42.19 47.61 -0.15
C VAL A 261 -43.60 47.89 0.36
N PHE A 262 -44.17 47.01 1.17
CA PHE A 262 -45.50 47.17 1.74
C PHE A 262 -45.52 47.90 3.09
N ALA A 263 -44.38 48.38 3.59
CA ALA A 263 -44.34 49.15 4.83
C ALA A 263 -45.07 50.50 4.67
N ASP A 264 -45.72 50.99 5.73
CA ASP A 264 -46.50 52.24 5.72
C ASP A 264 -45.65 53.47 5.34
N ASP A 265 -44.34 53.42 5.58
CA ASP A 265 -43.38 54.48 5.29
C ASP A 265 -42.64 54.28 3.95
N TYR A 266 -42.97 53.22 3.19
CA TYR A 266 -42.36 52.98 1.88
C TYR A 266 -42.74 54.08 0.88
N LYS A 267 -41.71 54.73 0.32
CA LYS A 267 -41.88 55.82 -0.64
C LYS A 267 -41.90 55.28 -2.05
N VAL A 268 -43.11 55.05 -2.56
CA VAL A 268 -43.32 54.71 -3.98
C VAL A 268 -42.89 55.89 -4.85
N LEU A 269 -41.96 55.64 -5.78
CA LEU A 269 -41.51 56.65 -6.75
C LEU A 269 -42.68 57.05 -7.66
N PRO A 270 -43.05 58.34 -7.80
CA PRO A 270 -44.11 58.77 -8.71
C PRO A 270 -43.84 58.34 -10.16
N LEU A 271 -44.90 58.02 -10.92
CA LEU A 271 -44.77 57.51 -12.28
C LEU A 271 -44.09 58.50 -13.23
N GLU A 272 -44.28 59.80 -13.02
CA GLU A 272 -43.61 60.85 -13.80
C GLU A 272 -42.09 60.84 -13.58
N GLU A 273 -41.65 60.63 -12.33
CA GLU A 273 -40.23 60.53 -12.00
C GLU A 273 -39.63 59.23 -12.54
N LEU A 274 -40.37 58.12 -12.43
CA LEU A 274 -39.97 56.83 -12.99
C LEU A 274 -39.82 56.92 -14.52
N GLU A 275 -40.74 57.59 -15.22
CA GLU A 275 -40.66 57.82 -16.66
C GLU A 275 -39.39 58.58 -17.05
N GLN A 276 -39.07 59.66 -16.32
CA GLN A 276 -37.86 60.43 -16.53
C GLN A 276 -36.60 59.57 -16.31
N TYR A 277 -36.61 58.74 -15.25
CA TYR A 277 -35.50 57.84 -14.96
C TYR A 277 -35.28 56.84 -16.10
N VAL A 278 -36.32 56.12 -16.52
CA VAL A 278 -36.22 55.10 -17.56
C VAL A 278 -35.81 55.72 -18.91
N LYS A 279 -36.30 56.92 -19.24
CA LYS A 279 -35.88 57.64 -20.46
C LYS A 279 -34.38 57.93 -20.48
N LYS A 280 -33.83 58.33 -19.34
CA LYS A 280 -32.41 58.71 -19.16
C LYS A 280 -31.50 57.50 -19.02
N HIS A 281 -31.88 56.50 -18.23
CA HIS A 281 -31.01 55.40 -17.80
C HIS A 281 -31.22 54.09 -18.56
N LYS A 282 -32.35 53.92 -19.27
CA LYS A 282 -32.68 52.71 -20.05
C LYS A 282 -32.81 51.40 -19.23
N HIS A 283 -32.89 51.51 -17.91
CA HIS A 283 -33.22 50.42 -17.00
C HIS A 283 -34.07 50.95 -15.83
N LEU A 284 -34.64 50.05 -15.03
CA LEU A 284 -35.36 50.42 -13.80
C LEU A 284 -34.37 50.86 -12.70
N PRO A 285 -34.78 51.73 -11.76
CA PRO A 285 -33.90 52.28 -10.72
C PRO A 285 -33.07 51.24 -9.96
N ASN A 286 -33.65 50.08 -9.65
CA ASN A 286 -32.99 49.04 -8.84
C ASN A 286 -32.39 47.91 -9.69
N MET A 287 -32.47 47.98 -11.02
CA MET A 287 -31.89 46.96 -11.91
C MET A 287 -30.49 47.38 -12.37
N PRO A 288 -29.53 46.46 -12.45
CA PRO A 288 -28.20 46.78 -12.96
C PRO A 288 -28.26 47.11 -14.45
N ALA A 289 -27.30 47.92 -14.92
CA ALA A 289 -27.15 48.20 -16.34
C ALA A 289 -26.50 47.00 -17.06
N GLU A 290 -26.78 46.83 -18.35
CA GLU A 290 -26.20 45.74 -19.16
C GLU A 290 -24.67 45.69 -19.10
N ALA A 291 -24.01 46.85 -19.19
CA ALA A 291 -22.56 46.94 -19.13
C ALA A 291 -21.97 46.42 -17.80
N GLU A 292 -22.71 46.55 -16.69
CA GLU A 292 -22.31 46.03 -15.39
C GLU A 292 -22.48 44.50 -15.33
N VAL A 293 -23.62 44.00 -15.83
CA VAL A 293 -23.92 42.56 -15.89
C VAL A 293 -22.92 41.81 -16.77
N VAL A 294 -22.56 42.37 -17.93
CA VAL A 294 -21.58 41.77 -18.84
C VAL A 294 -20.19 41.70 -18.21
N LYS A 295 -19.83 42.68 -17.36
CA LYS A 295 -18.52 42.75 -16.72
C LYS A 295 -18.40 41.84 -15.49
N ASN A 296 -19.41 41.85 -14.63
CA ASN A 296 -19.34 41.24 -13.30
C ASN A 296 -20.10 39.91 -13.20
N GLY A 297 -20.84 39.53 -14.25
CA GLY A 297 -21.79 38.42 -14.19
C GLY A 297 -23.13 38.82 -13.56
N LEU A 298 -24.07 37.88 -13.56
CA LEU A 298 -25.43 38.09 -13.05
C LEU A 298 -25.64 37.26 -11.78
N HIS A 299 -25.68 37.92 -10.62
CA HIS A 299 -26.04 37.26 -9.37
C HIS A 299 -27.54 36.97 -9.35
N VAL A 300 -27.90 35.68 -9.50
CA VAL A 300 -29.29 35.23 -9.62
C VAL A 300 -30.13 35.68 -8.41
N THR A 301 -29.61 35.56 -7.19
CA THR A 301 -30.29 36.01 -5.97
C THR A 301 -30.64 37.49 -6.02
N ASP A 302 -29.66 38.35 -6.35
CA ASP A 302 -29.85 39.79 -6.37
C ASP A 302 -30.90 40.20 -7.40
N ILE A 303 -30.87 39.59 -8.58
CA ILE A 303 -31.87 39.83 -9.61
C ILE A 303 -33.25 39.36 -9.18
N LEU A 304 -33.37 38.17 -8.59
CA LEU A 304 -34.65 37.67 -8.10
C LEU A 304 -35.23 38.62 -7.04
N THR A 305 -34.42 39.05 -6.06
CA THR A 305 -34.86 40.00 -5.02
C THR A 305 -35.31 41.34 -5.63
N ARG A 306 -34.50 41.94 -6.52
CA ARG A 306 -34.85 43.19 -7.22
C ARG A 306 -36.08 43.03 -8.12
N SER A 307 -36.25 41.88 -8.75
CA SER A 307 -37.43 41.57 -9.56
C SER A 307 -38.69 41.50 -8.69
N VAL A 308 -38.64 40.87 -7.52
CA VAL A 308 -39.77 40.85 -6.58
C VAL A 308 -40.10 42.28 -6.12
N GLU A 309 -39.10 43.10 -5.77
CA GLU A 309 -39.32 44.49 -5.36
C GLU A 309 -40.02 45.31 -6.47
N ASN A 310 -39.60 45.14 -7.72
CA ASN A 310 -40.24 45.80 -8.86
C ASN A 310 -41.70 45.33 -9.05
N ILE A 311 -41.98 44.04 -8.84
CA ILE A 311 -43.33 43.47 -8.93
C ILE A 311 -44.22 44.06 -7.82
N GLU A 312 -43.73 44.15 -6.59
CA GLU A 312 -44.47 44.69 -5.47
C GLU A 312 -44.76 46.19 -5.63
N THR A 313 -43.77 46.95 -6.12
CA THR A 313 -43.92 48.37 -6.44
C THR A 313 -44.95 48.57 -7.55
N LEU A 314 -44.94 47.71 -8.57
CA LEU A 314 -45.94 47.71 -9.64
C LEU A 314 -47.35 47.46 -9.08
N TYR A 315 -47.51 46.55 -8.11
CA TYR A 315 -48.80 46.33 -7.45
C TYR A 315 -49.27 47.57 -6.67
N LEU A 316 -48.38 48.30 -6.00
CA LEU A 316 -48.75 49.56 -5.32
C LEU A 316 -49.26 50.61 -6.32
N HIS A 317 -48.61 50.76 -7.47
CA HIS A 317 -49.11 51.64 -8.55
C HIS A 317 -50.48 51.18 -9.09
N MET A 318 -50.69 49.88 -9.28
CA MET A 318 -51.98 49.35 -9.74
C MET A 318 -53.10 49.61 -8.72
N ILE A 319 -52.83 49.43 -7.43
CA ILE A 319 -53.79 49.73 -6.36
C ILE A 319 -54.14 51.22 -6.34
N ALA A 320 -53.14 52.10 -6.48
CA ALA A 320 -53.36 53.55 -6.55
C ALA A 320 -54.23 53.93 -7.77
N LEU A 321 -53.90 53.40 -8.95
CA LEU A 321 -54.66 53.63 -10.18
C LEU A 321 -56.11 53.13 -10.06
N GLN A 322 -56.34 51.96 -9.44
CA GLN A 322 -57.68 51.43 -9.23
C GLN A 322 -58.50 52.34 -8.30
N LYS A 323 -57.89 52.87 -7.22
CA LYS A 323 -58.54 53.84 -6.32
C LYS A 323 -58.93 55.11 -7.07
N GLU A 324 -58.02 55.65 -7.88
CA GLU A 324 -58.28 56.84 -8.69
C GLU A 324 -59.40 56.59 -9.72
N MET A 325 -59.40 55.45 -10.41
CA MET A 325 -60.48 55.09 -11.33
C MET A 325 -61.84 54.95 -10.64
N GLN A 326 -61.88 54.39 -9.43
CA GLN A 326 -63.11 54.31 -8.64
C GLN A 326 -63.59 55.70 -8.23
N GLN A 327 -62.67 56.58 -7.85
CA GLN A 327 -62.99 57.96 -7.50
C GLN A 327 -63.54 58.72 -8.71
N LEU A 328 -62.86 58.65 -9.86
CA LEU A 328 -63.32 59.23 -11.12
C LEU A 328 -64.71 58.70 -11.54
N LYS A 329 -65.01 57.42 -11.31
CA LYS A 329 -66.35 56.86 -11.56
C LYS A 329 -67.41 57.45 -10.63
N LYS A 330 -67.10 57.63 -9.34
CA LYS A 330 -68.00 58.28 -8.38
C LYS A 330 -68.24 59.74 -8.73
N ASP A 331 -67.18 60.48 -9.05
CA ASP A 331 -67.27 61.90 -9.41
C ASP A 331 -68.07 62.09 -10.71
N ASN A 332 -67.84 61.24 -11.71
CA ASN A 332 -68.65 61.24 -12.94
C ASN A 332 -70.13 60.92 -12.67
N ALA A 333 -70.44 60.00 -11.76
CA ALA A 333 -71.81 59.70 -11.38
C ALA A 333 -72.48 60.90 -10.68
N ALA A 334 -71.75 61.57 -9.78
CA ALA A 334 -72.20 62.78 -9.11
C ALA A 334 -72.48 63.92 -10.10
N LEU A 335 -71.53 64.23 -10.98
CA LEU A 335 -71.67 65.25 -12.03
C LEU A 335 -72.87 64.98 -12.95
N ARG A 336 -73.07 63.72 -13.37
CA ARG A 336 -74.25 63.34 -14.18
C ARG A 336 -75.56 63.59 -13.44
N SER A 337 -75.58 63.38 -12.13
CA SER A 337 -76.76 63.63 -11.30
C SER A 337 -77.06 65.13 -11.15
N GLU A 338 -76.03 65.96 -10.97
CA GLU A 338 -76.17 67.43 -10.91
C GLU A 338 -76.64 68.00 -12.24
N LEU A 339 -76.07 67.55 -13.35
CA LEU A 339 -76.45 68.00 -14.69
C LEU A 339 -77.91 67.61 -15.03
N ARG A 340 -78.41 66.50 -14.49
CA ARG A 340 -79.82 66.12 -14.58
C ARG A 340 -80.72 67.04 -13.75
N ARG A 341 -80.27 67.48 -12.57
CA ARG A 341 -80.99 68.44 -11.72
C ARG A 341 -81.03 69.84 -12.33
N ALA A 342 -79.98 70.28 -13.02
CA ALA A 342 -79.92 71.59 -13.65
C ALA A 342 -80.73 71.71 -14.97
N ARG A 343 -81.15 70.57 -15.55
CA ARG A 343 -81.97 70.51 -16.78
C ARG A 343 -83.49 70.47 -16.50
N HIS A 344 -83.88 70.29 -15.24
CA HIS A 344 -85.25 70.39 -14.76
C HIS A 344 -85.42 71.72 -14.02
#